data_AF-A0A7V9NEN4-F1
#
_entry.id   AF-A0A7V9NEN4-F1
#
_cell.length_a   1.000
_cell.length_b   1.000
_cell.length_c   1.000
_cell.angle_alpha   90.00
_cell.angle_beta   90.00
_cell.angle_gamma   90.00
#
_symmetry.space_group_name_H-M   'P 1'
#
loop_
_entity.id
_entity.type
_entity.pdbx_description
1 polymer ?
#
loop_
_entity_poly.entity_id
_entity_poly.type
_entity_poly.pdbx_seq_one_letter_code
_entity_poly.pdbx_strand_id
1 'polypeptide(L)' 'MRLNDMLTGLLILVIGAMVAGYAQTFPSMPGQSVGPSLFPTVIGIGFIFLGAALSASGLRRGERPA' A
#
# COMPACT_ATOMS: atom_id res chain seq x y z
N MET A 1 -12.71 -19.16 5.76
CA MET A 1 -11.30 -19.30 5.35
C MET A 1 -10.48 -18.33 6.21
N ARG A 2 -9.41 -18.78 6.86
CA ARG A 2 -8.52 -17.93 7.67
C ARG A 2 -7.35 -17.52 6.77
N LEU A 3 -7.44 -16.33 6.16
CA LEU A 3 -6.33 -15.77 5.38
C LEU A 3 -5.20 -15.43 6.36
N ASN A 4 -3.96 -15.73 6.01
CA ASN A 4 -2.79 -15.38 6.81
C ASN A 4 -2.66 -13.85 6.80
N ASP A 5 -2.74 -13.20 7.96
CA ASP A 5 -2.65 -11.74 8.10
C ASP A 5 -1.27 -11.25 7.65
N MET A 6 -0.22 -12.05 7.88
CA MET A 6 1.15 -11.74 7.44
C MET A 6 1.23 -11.62 5.92
N LEU A 7 0.72 -12.62 5.20
CA LEU A 7 0.76 -12.68 3.74
C LEU A 7 -0.16 -11.63 3.12
N THR A 8 -1.35 -11.45 3.70
CA THR A 8 -2.33 -10.45 3.25
C THR A 8 -1.78 -9.04 3.44
N GLY A 9 -1.19 -8.75 4.59
CA GLY A 9 -0.54 -7.46 4.85
C GLY A 9 0.62 -7.19 3.89
N LEU A 10 1.42 -8.22 3.56
CA LEU A 10 2.57 -8.07 2.67
C LEU A 10 2.10 -7.75 1.26
N LEU A 11 1.05 -8.44 0.79
CA LEU A 11 0.43 -8.16 -0.50
C LEU A 11 -0.10 -6.72 -0.57
N ILE A 12 -0.84 -6.27 0.45
CA ILE A 12 -1.36 -4.90 0.51
C ILE A 12 -0.22 -3.87 0.51
N LEU A 13 0.85 -4.13 1.26
CA LEU A 13 2.03 -3.26 1.32
C LEU A 13 2.67 -3.11 -0.06
N VAL A 14 2.90 -4.22 -0.76
CA VAL A 14 3.49 -4.23 -2.10
C VAL A 14 2.60 -3.48 -3.09
N ILE A 15 1.29 -3.74 -3.07
CA ILE A 15 0.32 -3.04 -3.92
C ILE A 15 0.32 -1.54 -3.63
N GLY A 16 0.33 -1.14 -2.36
CA GLY A 16 0.40 0.27 -1.96
C GLY A 16 1.65 0.98 -2.48
N ALA A 17 2.82 0.33 -2.38
CA ALA A 17 4.07 0.82 -2.92
C ALA A 17 4.04 0.96 -4.45
N MET A 18 3.48 -0.03 -5.15
CA MET A 18 3.31 0.03 -6.61
C MET A 18 2.38 1.18 -7.03
N VAL A 19 1.25 1.38 -6.34
CA VAL A 19 0.32 2.48 -6.61
C VAL A 19 0.99 3.83 -6.39
N ALA A 20 1.65 4.03 -5.26
CA ALA A 20 2.34 5.28 -4.94
C ALA A 20 3.49 5.58 -5.92
N GLY A 21 4.25 4.56 -6.34
CA GLY A 21 5.31 4.67 -7.32
C GLY A 21 4.79 4.98 -8.72
N TYR A 22 3.75 4.26 -9.17
CA TYR A 22 3.14 4.49 -10.48
C TYR A 22 2.49 5.88 -10.59
N ALA A 23 1.90 6.37 -9.50
CA ALA A 23 1.33 7.72 -9.44
C ALA A 23 2.33 8.82 -9.81
N GLN A 24 3.62 8.63 -9.51
CA GLN A 24 4.67 9.60 -9.84
C GLN A 24 4.97 9.69 -11.34
N THR A 25 4.52 8.72 -12.14
CA THR A 25 4.68 8.74 -13.60
C THR A 25 3.63 9.59 -14.31
N PHE A 26 2.63 10.09 -13.57
CA PHE A 26 1.53 10.85 -14.17
C PHE A 26 2.03 12.21 -14.66
N PRO A 27 1.61 12.65 -15.86
CA PRO A 27 1.99 13.95 -16.37
C PRO A 27 1.41 15.06 -15.49
N SER A 28 2.16 16.14 -15.35
CA SER A 28 1.68 17.36 -14.70
C SER A 28 0.52 17.96 -15.49
N MET A 29 -0.57 18.32 -14.82
CA MET A 29 -1.70 19.02 -15.48
C MET A 29 -1.45 20.53 -15.51
N PRO A 30 -1.44 21.16 -16.69
CA PRO A 30 -1.32 22.62 -16.79
C PRO A 30 -2.49 23.31 -16.10
N GLY A 31 -2.21 24.35 -15.29
CA GLY A 31 -3.24 25.15 -14.62
C GLY A 31 -3.80 24.56 -13.33
N GLN A 32 -3.26 23.44 -12.83
CA GLN A 32 -3.70 22.82 -11.57
C GLN A 32 -2.57 22.77 -10.54
N SER A 33 -2.81 23.31 -9.34
CA SER A 33 -1.84 23.30 -8.23
C SER A 33 -1.65 21.91 -7.60
N VAL A 34 -2.69 21.08 -7.68
CA VAL A 34 -2.72 19.71 -7.16
C VAL A 34 -2.64 18.74 -8.34
N GLY A 35 -1.49 18.11 -8.54
CA GLY A 35 -1.28 17.15 -9.63
C GLY A 35 -2.16 15.89 -9.48
N PRO A 36 -2.40 15.17 -10.60
CA PRO A 36 -3.22 13.94 -10.61
C PRO A 36 -2.62 12.80 -9.77
N SER A 37 -1.34 12.90 -9.40
CA SER A 37 -0.65 11.92 -8.57
C SER A 37 -1.05 11.95 -7.09
N LEU A 38 -1.65 13.05 -6.59
CA LEU A 38 -1.87 13.23 -5.16
C LEU A 38 -2.81 12.18 -4.55
N PHE A 39 -3.99 11.99 -5.14
CA PHE A 39 -4.95 11.00 -4.63
C PHE A 39 -4.39 9.57 -4.63
N PRO A 40 -3.84 9.05 -5.75
CA PRO A 40 -3.23 7.73 -5.76
C PRO A 40 -2.06 7.60 -4.78
N THR A 41 -1.25 8.65 -4.61
CA THR A 41 -0.13 8.64 -3.65
C THR A 41 -0.62 8.51 -2.22
N VAL A 42 -1.63 9.28 -1.82
CA VAL A 42 -2.20 9.22 -0.45
C VAL A 42 -2.80 7.84 -0.16
N ILE A 43 -3.55 7.27 -1.12
CA ILE A 43 -4.10 5.93 -0.99
C ILE A 43 -2.99 4.87 -0.90
N GLY A 44 -1.97 4.97 -1.77
CA GLY A 44 -0.81 4.07 -1.75
C GLY A 44 -0.07 4.11 -0.41
N ILE A 45 0.14 5.29 0.15
CA ILE A 45 0.73 5.46 1.49
C ILE A 45 -0.15 4.81 2.57
N GLY A 46 -1.47 5.01 2.51
CA GLY A 46 -2.42 4.35 3.42
C GLY A 46 -2.32 2.82 3.37
N PHE A 47 -2.21 2.25 2.17
CA PHE A 47 -2.02 0.81 1.99
C PHE A 47 -0.67 0.33 2.52
N ILE A 48 0.41 1.08 2.33
CA ILE A 48 1.73 0.74 2.91
C ILE A 48 1.62 0.65 4.44
N PHE A 49 1.00 1.64 5.09
CA PHE A 49 0.85 1.64 6.55
C PHE A 49 -0.05 0.51 7.05
N LEU A 50 -1.23 0.32 6.43
CA LEU A 50 -2.16 -0.74 6.82
C LEU A 50 -1.59 -2.13 6.56
N GLY A 51 -0.93 -2.32 5.41
CA GLY A 51 -0.25 -3.56 5.05
C GLY A 51 0.86 -3.89 6.03
N ALA A 52 1.71 -2.92 6.39
CA ALA A 52 2.75 -3.08 7.39
C ALA A 52 2.18 -3.44 8.78
N ALA A 53 1.13 -2.74 9.22
CA ALA A 53 0.48 -3.00 10.50
C ALA A 53 -0.16 -4.40 10.55
N LEU A 54 -0.83 -4.81 9.48
CA LEU A 54 -1.43 -6.13 9.36
C LEU A 54 -0.36 -7.22 9.33
N SER A 55 0.72 -7.03 8.56
CA SER A 55 1.85 -7.96 8.52
C SER A 55 2.53 -8.13 9.87
N ALA A 56 2.75 -7.01 10.59
CA ALA A 56 3.30 -7.03 11.94
C ALA A 56 2.37 -7.76 12.91
N SER A 57 1.04 -7.58 12.79
CA SER A 57 0.05 -8.32 13.58
C SER A 57 0.12 -9.84 13.31
N GLY A 58 0.18 -10.26 12.04
CA GLY A 58 0.31 -11.67 11.66
C GLY A 58 1.58 -12.31 12.23
N LEU A 59 2.71 -11.59 12.13
CA LEU A 59 3.98 -12.05 12.71
C LEU A 59 3.91 -12.20 14.23
N ARG A 60 3.28 -11.24 14.93
CA ARG A 60 3.07 -11.31 16.40
C ARG A 60 2.16 -12.45 16.82
N ARG A 61 1.24 -12.88 15.95
CA ARG A 61 0.34 -14.03 16.15
C ARG A 61 0.99 -15.37 15.81
N GLY A 62 2.24 -15.37 15.35
CA GLY A 62 2.95 -16.58 14.94
C GLY A 62 2.45 -17.16 13.61
N GLU A 63 1.76 -16.37 12.79
CA GLU A 63 1.28 -16.77 11.47
C GLU A 63 2.46 -16.81 10.49
N ARG A 64 3.26 -17.87 10.58
CA ARG A 64 4.34 -18.11 9.63
C ARG A 64 3.73 -18.41 8.25
N PRO A 65 4.22 -17.79 7.18
CA PRO A 65 3.89 -18.24 5.84
C PRO A 65 4.35 -19.70 5.72
N ALA A 66 3.41 -20.58 5.32
CA ALA A 66 3.64 -22.01 5.12
C ALA A 66 4.37 -22.28 3.80
#